data_AF-A0A3N5SYZ8-F1
#
_entry.id   AF-A0A3N5SYZ8-F1
#
_cell.length_a   1.000
_cell.length_b   1.000
_cell.length_c   1.000
_cell.angle_alpha   90.00
_cell.angle_beta   90.00
_cell.angle_gamma   90.00
#
_symmetry.space_group_name_H-M   'P 1'
#
loop_
_entity.id
_entity.type
_entity.pdbx_description
1 polymer ?
#
loop_
_entity_poly.entity_id
_entity_poly.type
_entity_poly.pdbx_seq_one_letter_code
_entity_poly.pdbx_strand_id
1 'polypeptide(L)' 'MATVVQCVTERMATGRWPPNSNPPRQRHWLRALKRQVRTRLGMSYAERIAEGFLELVRCGVCAVSRAV' A
#
# COMPACT_ATOMS: atom_id res chain seq x y z
N MET A 1 -15.48 -8.20 -3.06
CA MET A 1 -14.53 -7.11 -3.34
C MET A 1 -13.25 -7.38 -2.56
N ALA A 2 -12.09 -7.46 -3.21
CA ALA A 2 -10.81 -7.54 -2.49
C ALA A 2 -10.54 -6.22 -1.76
N THR A 3 -10.10 -6.30 -0.50
CA THR A 3 -9.70 -5.12 0.27
C THR A 3 -8.41 -4.53 -0.29
N VAL A 4 -8.13 -3.26 0.04
CA VAL A 4 -6.84 -2.64 -0.33
C VAL A 4 -5.66 -3.45 0.18
N VAL A 5 -5.76 -3.91 1.43
CA VAL A 5 -4.75 -4.75 2.09
C VAL A 5 -4.46 -5.97 1.23
N GLN A 6 -5.49 -6.72 0.87
CA GLN A 6 -5.33 -7.91 0.04
C GLN A 6 -4.71 -7.58 -1.32
N CYS A 7 -5.19 -6.52 -2.00
CA CYS A 7 -4.67 -6.14 -3.32
C CYS A 7 -3.19 -5.74 -3.29
N VAL A 8 -2.78 -5.00 -2.26
CA VAL A 8 -1.38 -4.56 -2.10
C VAL A 8 -0.51 -5.73 -1.69
N THR A 9 -0.93 -6.55 -0.72
CA THR A 9 -0.17 -7.72 -0.27
C THR A 9 0.05 -8.70 -1.42
N GLU A 10 -0.98 -8.99 -2.20
CA GLU A 10 -0.89 -9.87 -3.36
C GLU A 10 0.03 -9.29 -4.45
N ARG A 11 -0.03 -7.96 -4.66
CA ARG A 11 0.91 -7.26 -5.55
C ARG A 11 2.35 -7.35 -5.10
N MET A 12 2.62 -7.26 -3.81
CA MET A 12 3.96 -7.36 -3.26
C MET A 12 4.47 -8.81 -3.32
N ALA A 13 3.62 -9.78 -3.01
CA ALA A 13 3.98 -11.19 -3.00
C ALA A 13 4.20 -11.77 -4.40
N THR A 14 3.35 -11.39 -5.37
CA THR A 14 3.33 -12.03 -6.71
C THR A 14 3.86 -11.13 -7.83
N GLY A 15 4.07 -9.85 -7.55
CA GLY A 15 4.37 -8.86 -8.59
C GLY A 15 3.22 -8.59 -9.56
N ARG A 16 2.01 -9.11 -9.30
CA ARG A 16 0.81 -8.98 -10.14
C ARG A 16 -0.37 -8.45 -9.32
N TRP A 17 -1.27 -7.73 -9.98
CA TRP A 17 -2.52 -7.35 -9.33
C TRP A 17 -3.49 -8.55 -9.33
N PRO A 18 -4.36 -8.68 -8.30
CA PRO A 18 -5.37 -9.72 -8.30
C PRO A 18 -6.20 -9.74 -9.59
N PRO A 19 -6.63 -10.92 -10.08
CA PRO A 19 -7.56 -11.00 -11.20
C PRO A 19 -8.89 -10.31 -10.85
N ASN A 20 -9.60 -9.79 -11.87
CA ASN A 20 -10.88 -9.07 -11.72
C ASN A 20 -10.83 -7.81 -10.85
N SER A 21 -9.64 -7.22 -10.68
CA SER A 21 -9.46 -5.95 -9.98
C SER A 21 -9.38 -4.77 -10.95
N ASN A 22 -9.56 -3.54 -10.46
CA ASN A 22 -9.49 -2.31 -11.26
C ASN A 22 -8.05 -1.73 -11.22
N PRO A 23 -7.24 -1.89 -12.29
CA PRO A 23 -5.82 -1.54 -12.24
C PRO A 23 -5.54 -0.04 -11.98
N PRO A 24 -6.31 0.92 -12.54
CA PRO A 24 -6.20 2.33 -12.15
C PRO A 24 -6.34 2.58 -10.64
N ARG A 25 -7.36 1.98 -10.01
CA ARG A 25 -7.61 2.13 -8.57
C ARG A 25 -6.46 1.59 -7.73
N GLN A 26 -5.90 0.46 -8.13
CA GLN A 26 -4.78 -0.17 -7.44
C GLN A 26 -3.46 0.60 -7.59
N ARG A 27 -3.18 1.13 -8.78
CA ARG A 27 -2.04 2.03 -8.98
C ARG A 27 -2.17 3.27 -8.10
N HIS A 28 -3.37 3.82 -7.96
CA HIS A 28 -3.65 4.92 -7.06
C HIS A 28 -3.34 4.54 -5.60
N TRP A 29 -3.82 3.38 -5.13
CA TRP A 29 -3.50 2.86 -3.80
C TRP A 29 -1.99 2.72 -3.56
N LEU A 30 -1.26 2.13 -4.52
CA LEU A 30 0.18 1.97 -4.39
C LEU A 30 0.94 3.30 -4.32
N ARG A 31 0.51 4.30 -5.09
CA ARG A 31 1.09 5.65 -5.04
C ARG A 31 0.83 6.31 -3.69
N ALA A 32 -0.40 6.25 -3.20
CA ALA A 32 -0.75 6.78 -1.88
C ALA A 32 0.05 6.10 -0.76
N LEU A 33 0.16 4.77 -0.81
CA LEU A 33 0.96 3.99 0.13
C LEU A 33 2.42 4.43 0.15
N LYS A 34 3.07 4.49 -1.02
CA LYS A 34 4.47 4.93 -1.13
C LYS A 34 4.68 6.32 -0.53
N ARG A 35 3.72 7.23 -0.74
CA ARG A 35 3.77 8.57 -0.14
C ARG A 35 3.66 8.49 1.39
N GLN A 36 2.66 7.78 1.91
CA GLN A 36 2.45 7.66 3.37
C GLN A 36 3.64 7.02 4.07
N VAL A 37 4.21 5.96 3.50
CA VAL A 37 5.39 5.29 4.03
C VAL A 37 6.57 6.27 4.12
N ARG A 38 6.85 7.01 3.04
CA ARG A 38 7.92 8.00 3.04
C ARG A 38 7.68 9.14 4.04
N THR A 39 6.46 9.65 4.10
CA THR A 39 6.11 10.79 4.96
C THR A 39 6.11 10.42 6.44
N ARG A 40 5.65 9.21 6.80
CA ARG A 40 5.45 8.82 8.21
C ARG A 40 6.59 7.98 8.78
N LEU A 41 7.21 7.14 7.96
CA LEU A 41 8.26 6.20 8.39
C LEU A 41 9.65 6.59 7.89
N GLY A 42 9.73 7.58 6.99
CA GLY A 42 10.98 8.09 6.45
C GLY A 42 11.53 7.29 5.27
N MET A 43 12.74 7.66 4.84
CA MET A 43 13.40 7.11 3.65
C MET A 43 13.92 5.68 3.85
N SER A 44 14.12 5.22 5.08
CA SER A 44 14.54 3.85 5.42
C SER A 44 13.56 2.79 4.95
N TYR A 45 12.30 3.16 4.71
CA TYR A 45 11.26 2.27 4.18
C TYR A 45 11.03 2.39 2.68
N ALA A 46 11.81 3.20 1.95
CA ALA A 46 11.58 3.45 0.52
C ALA A 46 11.68 2.19 -0.35
N GLU A 47 12.56 1.26 0.01
CA GLU A 47 12.70 -0.06 -0.63
C GLU A 47 11.96 -1.16 0.12
N ARG A 48 11.51 -0.89 1.36
CA ARG A 48 10.79 -1.81 2.24
C ARG A 48 9.31 -1.44 2.33
N ILE A 49 8.69 -1.13 1.17
CA ILE A 49 7.31 -0.64 1.10
C ILE A 49 6.30 -1.63 1.72
N ALA A 50 6.53 -2.94 1.57
CA ALA A 50 5.68 -3.96 2.18
C ALA A 50 5.71 -3.91 3.72
N GLU A 51 6.89 -3.73 4.29
CA GLU A 51 7.07 -3.61 5.74
C GLU A 51 6.49 -2.27 6.24
N GLY A 52 6.71 -1.20 5.48
CA GLY A 52 6.12 0.10 5.79
C GLY A 52 4.59 0.07 5.75
N PHE A 53 3.99 -0.75 4.89
CA PHE A 53 2.54 -0.95 4.90
C PHE A 53 2.05 -1.63 6.18
N LEU A 54 2.71 -2.71 6.60
CA LEU A 54 2.38 -3.41 7.84
C LEU A 54 2.53 -2.50 9.05
N GLU A 55 3.57 -1.67 9.07
CA GLU A 55 3.80 -0.72 10.15
C GLU A 55 2.74 0.40 10.18
N LEU A 56 2.33 0.92 9.02
CA LEU A 56 1.20 1.86 8.94
C LEU A 56 -0.10 1.22 9.45
N VAL A 57 -0.38 -0.04 9.09
CA VAL A 57 -1.55 -0.79 9.57
C VAL A 57 -1.47 -0.99 11.09
N ARG A 58 -0.30 -1.35 11.63
CA ARG A 58 -0.06 -1.49 13.07
C ARG A 58 -0.30 -0.17 13.83
N CYS A 59 0.05 0.95 13.21
CA CYS A 59 -0.20 2.30 13.72
C CYS A 59 -1.64 2.80 13.49
N GLY A 60 -2.56 1.97 12.97
CA GLY A 60 -3.94 2.35 12.69
C GLY A 60 -4.10 3.32 11.52
N VAL A 61 -3.07 3.51 10.69
CA VAL A 61 -3.08 4.44 9.57
C VAL A 61 -3.63 3.76 8.33
N CYS A 62 -4.74 4.28 7.81
CA CYS A 62 -5.29 3.80 6.55
C CYS A 62 -4.43 4.30 5.38
N ALA A 63 -3.47 3.48 4.94
CA ALA A 63 -2.42 3.84 3.98
C ALA A 63 -2.89 4.22 2.56
N VAL A 64 -4.20 4.13 2.30
CA VAL A 64 -4.86 4.47 1.03
C VAL A 64 -5.92 5.55 1.17
N SER A 65 -6.19 6.02 2.38
CA SER A 65 -7.03 7.18 2.55
C SER A 65 -6.26 8.42 2.12
N ARG A 66 -6.91 9.24 1.28
CA ARG A 66 -6.43 10.59 0.97
C ARG A 66 -6.46 11.51 2.20
N ALA A 67 -7.18 11.13 3.26
CA ALA A 67 -7.26 11.89 4.50
C ALA A 67 -5.98 11.71 5.32
N VAL A 68 -4.97 12.50 4.95
CA VAL A 68 -3.97 13.04 5.87
C VAL A 68 -3.89 14.52 5.58
#